data_AF-A0A536CHV7-F1
#
_entry.id   AF-A0A536CHV7-F1
#
_cell.length_a   1.000
_cell.length_b   1.000
_cell.length_c   1.000
_cell.angle_alpha   90.00
_cell.angle_beta   90.00
_cell.angle_gamma   90.00
#
_symmetry.space_group_name_H-M   'P 1'
#
loop_
_entity.id
_entity.type
_entity.pdbx_description
1 polymer ?
#
loop_
_entity_poly.entity_id
_entity_poly.type
_entity_poly.pdbx_seq_one_letter_code
_entity_poly.pdbx_strand_id
1 'polypeptide(L)'
;MDEVELFESVPNFSEGRDPSVIDAVAAASSPLHMLDVDPDPDHHRVVISLAGVRERLLDGLVNAIARAAEKIDLRTHAGVHPRVGAADVVPIVPLGQTSLDACREVARAVGDRVWTELQIPVYFYGHGAEWTLADIRNGRAQPDLGGPELHPSAGAVCIGARSPLVAFNVLLAGVTVPEARGLARSLREARSGIRGVQALAFELPGGILQLSMNLFRVDETPPAAVLDTLRRRGVAVRSYEVVGLCPAAAANEAADGKLLEGRIGAAVAREGARRCHERGGDEHAALADRLDAEASSLSALGTGQSDILAGAERCAALAPVLKAAGVLDGELESLALVAARGLRQAVRADTLAAYTVRVTALDRRLSRSP
;
A
#
# COMPACT_ATOMS: atom_id res chain seq x y z
N MET A 1 -17.23 13.45 16.30
CA MET A 1 -16.78 13.98 15.00
C MET A 1 -17.22 12.92 14.01
N ASP A 2 -17.86 13.29 12.91
CA ASP A 2 -18.35 12.28 11.97
C ASP A 2 -17.15 11.53 11.35
N GLU A 3 -17.26 10.21 11.22
CA GLU A 3 -16.21 9.36 10.66
C GLU A 3 -15.96 9.78 9.19
N VAL A 4 -14.76 10.28 8.90
CA VAL A 4 -14.39 10.72 7.55
C VAL A 4 -14.04 9.53 6.63
N GLU A 5 -14.35 9.65 5.34
CA GLU A 5 -13.89 8.67 4.35
C GLU A 5 -12.36 8.71 4.22
N LEU A 6 -11.73 7.55 4.41
CA LEU A 6 -10.29 7.39 4.32
C LEU A 6 -9.94 6.44 3.19
N PHE A 7 -8.87 6.78 2.50
CA PHE A 7 -8.39 6.04 1.36
C PHE A 7 -6.91 5.75 1.53
N GLU A 8 -6.51 4.57 1.10
CA GLU A 8 -5.12 4.27 0.76
C GLU A 8 -4.97 4.43 -0.75
N SER A 9 -3.84 4.97 -1.18
CA SER A 9 -3.41 4.89 -2.57
C SER A 9 -2.01 4.32 -2.63
N VAL A 10 -1.78 3.39 -3.56
CA VAL A 10 -0.52 2.66 -3.68
C VAL A 10 0.10 2.85 -5.08
N PRO A 11 0.38 4.10 -5.50
CA PRO A 11 0.85 4.37 -6.85
C PRO A 11 2.20 3.68 -7.15
N ASN A 12 2.29 3.14 -8.36
CA ASN A 12 3.47 2.49 -8.91
C ASN A 12 4.08 3.40 -9.97
N PHE A 13 5.35 3.78 -9.80
CA PHE A 13 6.07 4.62 -10.75
C PHE A 13 7.21 3.83 -11.41
N SER A 14 7.48 4.12 -12.68
CA SER A 14 8.52 3.49 -13.49
C SER A 14 9.90 4.11 -13.20
N GLU A 15 10.31 4.09 -11.94
CA GLU A 15 11.63 4.49 -11.44
C GLU A 15 11.95 3.65 -10.21
N GLY A 16 13.17 3.12 -10.08
CA GLY A 16 13.55 2.29 -8.92
C GLY A 16 15.02 2.37 -8.55
N ARG A 17 15.77 3.28 -9.16
CA ARG A 17 17.24 3.36 -9.12
C ARG A 17 17.74 4.76 -8.77
N ASP A 18 17.10 5.82 -9.23
CA ASP A 18 17.47 7.20 -8.92
C ASP A 18 16.69 7.71 -7.69
N PRO A 19 17.35 7.84 -6.51
CA PRO A 19 16.68 8.31 -5.30
C PRO A 19 16.17 9.74 -5.43
N SER A 20 16.84 10.59 -6.22
CA SER A 20 16.44 11.99 -6.38
C SER A 20 15.11 12.12 -7.13
N VAL A 21 14.84 11.23 -8.08
CA VAL A 21 13.56 11.15 -8.78
C VAL A 21 12.49 10.58 -7.86
N ILE A 22 12.80 9.51 -7.13
CA ILE A 22 11.88 8.89 -6.17
C ILE A 22 11.45 9.89 -5.10
N ASP A 23 12.42 10.57 -4.47
CA ASP A 23 12.17 11.56 -3.42
C ASP A 23 11.37 12.75 -3.95
N ALA A 24 11.63 13.18 -5.20
CA ALA A 24 10.87 14.26 -5.82
C ALA A 24 9.40 13.87 -6.06
N VAL A 25 9.13 12.65 -6.52
CA VAL A 25 7.76 12.13 -6.72
C VAL A 25 7.06 11.94 -5.37
N ALA A 26 7.76 11.35 -4.39
CA ALA A 26 7.25 11.16 -3.03
C ALA A 26 6.88 12.50 -2.38
N ALA A 27 7.76 13.51 -2.47
CA ALA A 27 7.51 14.84 -1.93
C ALA A 27 6.32 15.55 -2.61
N ALA A 28 6.14 15.34 -3.92
CA ALA A 28 5.02 15.91 -4.67
C ALA A 28 3.65 15.35 -4.26
N SER A 29 3.59 14.22 -3.55
CA SER A 29 2.34 13.66 -3.04
C SER A 29 1.75 14.39 -1.82
N SER A 30 2.49 15.33 -1.22
CA SER A 30 1.99 16.19 -0.15
C SER A 30 0.74 16.96 -0.61
N PRO A 31 -0.33 17.06 0.19
CA PRO A 31 -0.39 16.85 1.65
C PRO A 31 -0.82 15.43 2.09
N LEU A 32 -0.71 14.40 1.25
CA LEU A 32 -1.02 13.02 1.68
C LEU A 32 -0.06 12.52 2.76
N HIS A 33 -0.59 11.64 3.62
CA HIS A 33 0.22 10.96 4.60
C HIS A 33 1.08 9.88 3.94
N MET A 34 2.39 10.09 3.92
CA MET A 34 3.36 9.09 3.46
C MET A 34 3.42 7.93 4.45
N LEU A 35 3.05 6.73 3.98
CA LEU A 35 3.12 5.49 4.73
C LEU A 35 4.42 4.74 4.46
N ASP A 36 4.79 4.61 3.18
CA ASP A 36 5.97 3.86 2.75
C ASP A 36 6.44 4.24 1.33
N VAL A 37 7.73 4.06 1.08
CA VAL A 37 8.37 4.17 -0.24
C VAL A 37 9.24 2.94 -0.42
N ASP A 38 8.85 2.03 -1.32
CA ASP A 38 9.51 0.73 -1.54
C ASP A 38 10.07 0.67 -2.98
N PRO A 39 11.31 1.12 -3.20
CA PRO A 39 11.97 1.05 -4.50
C PRO A 39 12.49 -0.36 -4.79
N ASP A 40 12.33 -0.79 -6.04
CA ASP A 40 12.73 -2.08 -6.55
C ASP A 40 13.67 -1.88 -7.77
N PRO A 41 15.00 -1.84 -7.54
CA PRO A 41 15.98 -1.58 -8.60
C PRO A 41 16.02 -2.64 -9.70
N ASP A 42 15.68 -3.88 -9.37
CA ASP A 42 15.65 -5.01 -10.30
C ASP A 42 14.48 -4.86 -11.28
N HIS A 43 13.29 -4.54 -10.76
CA HIS A 43 12.11 -4.26 -11.56
C HIS A 43 12.08 -2.84 -12.14
N HIS A 44 12.99 -1.97 -11.69
CA HIS A 44 13.10 -0.56 -12.05
C HIS A 44 11.77 0.20 -11.85
N ARG A 45 11.18 0.01 -10.67
CA ARG A 45 9.92 0.60 -10.24
C ARG A 45 9.96 0.97 -8.76
N VAL A 46 9.07 1.85 -8.33
CA VAL A 46 8.87 2.21 -6.93
C VAL A 46 7.39 2.13 -6.62
N VAL A 47 7.08 1.53 -5.48
CA VAL A 47 5.75 1.50 -4.90
C VAL A 47 5.71 2.53 -3.78
N ILE A 48 4.84 3.52 -3.91
CA ILE A 48 4.63 4.52 -2.85
C ILE A 48 3.28 4.23 -2.22
N SER A 49 3.22 4.18 -0.88
CA SER A 49 1.99 3.95 -0.12
C SER A 49 1.59 5.23 0.59
N LEU A 50 0.37 5.70 0.32
CA LEU A 50 -0.17 6.99 0.76
C LEU A 50 -1.53 6.77 1.44
N ALA A 51 -1.88 7.63 2.39
CA ALA A 51 -3.23 7.67 2.96
C ALA A 51 -3.74 9.11 3.13
N GLY A 52 -5.05 9.25 3.12
CA GLY A 52 -5.71 10.51 3.45
C GLY A 52 -7.19 10.54 3.10
N VAL A 53 -7.79 11.70 3.30
CA VAL A 53 -9.16 12.02 2.86
C VAL A 53 -9.23 12.33 1.36
N ARG A 54 -10.46 12.30 0.81
CA ARG A 54 -10.78 12.51 -0.61
C ARG A 54 -10.08 13.72 -1.24
N GLU A 55 -10.14 14.87 -0.58
CA GLU A 55 -9.60 16.14 -1.10
C GLU A 55 -8.08 16.08 -1.25
N ARG A 56 -7.39 15.51 -0.25
CA ARG A 56 -5.93 15.36 -0.28
C ARG A 56 -5.48 14.35 -1.33
N LEU A 57 -6.27 13.30 -1.57
CA LEU A 57 -5.98 12.30 -2.61
C LEU A 57 -5.96 12.92 -4.01
N LEU A 58 -6.93 13.80 -4.31
CA LEU A 58 -7.00 14.42 -5.63
C LEU A 58 -5.75 15.24 -5.95
N ASP A 59 -5.38 16.16 -5.06
CA ASP A 59 -4.20 17.01 -5.29
C ASP A 59 -2.90 16.21 -5.22
N GLY A 60 -2.73 15.39 -4.18
CA GLY A 60 -1.48 14.64 -3.97
C GLY A 60 -1.18 13.66 -5.10
N LEU A 61 -2.19 12.95 -5.61
CA LEU A 61 -1.97 11.98 -6.70
C LEU A 61 -1.71 12.67 -8.03
N VAL A 62 -2.47 13.72 -8.38
CA VAL A 62 -2.25 14.48 -9.64
C VAL A 62 -0.84 15.10 -9.63
N ASN A 63 -0.42 15.70 -8.51
CA ASN A 63 0.91 16.28 -8.36
C ASN A 63 2.03 15.24 -8.47
N ALA A 64 1.86 14.07 -7.85
CA ALA A 64 2.84 12.98 -7.95
C ALA A 64 2.94 12.45 -9.39
N ILE A 65 1.82 12.29 -10.09
CA ILE A 65 1.77 11.88 -11.51
C ILE A 65 2.45 12.93 -12.39
N ALA A 66 2.16 14.21 -12.18
CA ALA A 66 2.80 15.31 -12.91
C ALA A 66 4.32 15.29 -12.72
N ARG A 67 4.79 15.18 -11.48
CA ARG A 67 6.22 15.11 -11.17
C ARG A 67 6.88 13.86 -11.77
N ALA A 68 6.20 12.73 -11.79
CA ALA A 68 6.69 11.53 -12.46
C ALA A 68 6.82 11.74 -13.98
N ALA A 69 5.82 12.34 -14.62
CA ALA A 69 5.85 12.64 -16.06
C ALA A 69 6.94 13.65 -16.45
N GLU A 70 7.30 14.58 -15.55
CA GLU A 70 8.41 15.52 -15.74
C GLU A 70 9.79 14.84 -15.65
N LYS A 71 9.93 13.83 -14.78
CA LYS A 71 11.23 13.27 -14.39
C LYS A 71 11.56 11.93 -15.05
N ILE A 72 10.54 11.18 -15.49
CA ILE A 72 10.68 9.84 -16.03
C ILE A 72 10.37 9.86 -17.53
N ASP A 73 11.31 9.39 -18.33
CA ASP A 73 11.15 9.22 -19.78
C ASP A 73 11.09 7.74 -20.14
N LEU A 74 9.90 7.25 -20.53
CA LEU A 74 9.70 5.84 -20.89
C LEU A 74 10.47 5.41 -22.15
N ARG A 75 10.92 6.35 -22.98
CA ARG A 75 11.72 6.05 -24.19
C ARG A 75 13.10 5.52 -23.84
N THR A 76 13.61 5.86 -22.66
CA THR A 76 14.91 5.41 -22.14
C THR A 76 14.78 4.46 -20.94
N HIS A 77 13.58 4.33 -20.36
CA HIS A 77 13.31 3.40 -19.27
C HIS A 77 13.42 1.92 -19.69
N ALA A 78 14.23 1.17 -18.95
CA ALA A 78 14.35 -0.28 -19.10
C ALA A 78 14.26 -0.99 -17.73
N GLY A 79 13.24 -1.84 -17.57
CA GLY A 79 13.00 -2.67 -16.38
C GLY A 79 12.32 -3.98 -16.76
N VAL A 80 12.43 -5.01 -15.91
CA VAL A 80 11.85 -6.34 -16.19
C VAL A 80 10.33 -6.39 -15.94
N HIS A 81 9.78 -5.43 -15.21
CA HIS A 81 8.35 -5.36 -14.91
C HIS A 81 7.56 -4.72 -16.08
N PRO A 82 6.44 -5.34 -16.51
CA PRO A 82 5.55 -4.72 -17.49
C PRO A 82 5.02 -3.35 -17.01
N ARG A 83 5.06 -2.34 -17.87
CA ARG A 83 4.60 -0.98 -17.57
C ARG A 83 3.92 -0.32 -18.77
N VAL A 84 2.95 0.54 -18.47
CA VAL A 84 2.17 1.39 -19.38
C VAL A 84 2.62 2.85 -19.28
N GLY A 85 2.99 3.31 -18.08
CA GLY A 85 3.21 4.73 -17.78
C GLY A 85 4.42 5.03 -16.89
N ALA A 86 4.85 6.29 -16.91
CA ALA A 86 5.77 6.85 -15.92
C ALA A 86 5.15 6.74 -14.52
N ALA A 87 3.89 7.12 -14.38
CA ALA A 87 2.98 6.60 -13.37
C ALA A 87 2.20 5.44 -13.99
N ASP A 88 2.52 4.19 -13.61
CA ASP A 88 1.98 2.99 -14.25
C ASP A 88 0.56 2.70 -13.75
N VAL A 89 0.43 2.49 -12.43
CA VAL A 89 -0.82 2.09 -11.79
C VAL A 89 -1.04 2.92 -10.53
N VAL A 90 -2.22 3.52 -10.40
CA VAL A 90 -2.64 4.33 -9.25
C VAL A 90 -3.94 3.75 -8.68
N PRO A 91 -3.85 2.76 -7.76
CA PRO A 91 -5.02 2.18 -7.12
C PRO A 91 -5.55 3.10 -6.01
N ILE A 92 -6.86 3.21 -5.90
CA ILE A 92 -7.57 3.76 -4.74
C ILE A 92 -8.19 2.59 -3.98
N VAL A 93 -7.86 2.48 -2.70
CA VAL A 93 -8.20 1.35 -1.83
C VAL A 93 -8.95 1.88 -0.60
N PRO A 94 -10.04 1.22 -0.18
CA PRO A 94 -10.80 1.67 0.98
C PRO A 94 -10.02 1.44 2.28
N LEU A 95 -10.06 2.42 3.18
CA LEU A 95 -9.65 2.26 4.57
C LEU A 95 -10.86 2.43 5.50
N GLY A 96 -10.88 1.67 6.61
CA GLY A 96 -11.97 1.76 7.58
C GLY A 96 -13.31 1.36 6.98
N GLN A 97 -14.30 2.27 7.06
CA GLN A 97 -15.67 2.04 6.55
C GLN A 97 -15.90 2.56 5.13
N THR A 98 -14.87 3.10 4.47
CA THR A 98 -14.99 3.62 3.10
C THR A 98 -15.39 2.52 2.12
N SER A 99 -16.34 2.82 1.23
CA SER A 99 -16.83 1.87 0.25
C SER A 99 -15.95 1.83 -1.00
N LEU A 100 -15.96 0.70 -1.73
CA LEU A 100 -15.32 0.60 -3.04
C LEU A 100 -15.93 1.55 -4.08
N ASP A 101 -17.21 1.86 -3.96
CA ASP A 101 -17.87 2.83 -4.85
C ASP A 101 -17.31 4.24 -4.64
N ALA A 102 -17.08 4.65 -3.39
CA ALA A 102 -16.40 5.91 -3.07
C ALA A 102 -14.97 5.93 -3.64
N CYS A 103 -14.22 4.83 -3.53
CA CYS A 103 -12.90 4.72 -4.17
C CYS A 103 -12.97 4.88 -5.69
N ARG A 104 -14.02 4.36 -6.34
CA ARG A 104 -14.23 4.47 -7.79
C ARG A 104 -14.53 5.90 -8.19
N GLU A 105 -15.31 6.63 -7.40
CA GLU A 105 -15.56 8.06 -7.62
C GLU A 105 -14.26 8.86 -7.55
N VAL A 106 -13.42 8.62 -6.54
CA VAL A 106 -12.10 9.26 -6.42
C VAL A 106 -11.21 8.91 -7.60
N ALA A 107 -11.14 7.64 -7.99
CA ALA A 107 -10.37 7.20 -9.15
C ALA A 107 -10.77 7.94 -10.44
N ARG A 108 -12.08 8.11 -10.69
CA ARG A 108 -12.60 8.87 -11.82
C ARG A 108 -12.22 10.34 -11.75
N ALA A 109 -12.41 10.97 -10.60
CA ALA A 109 -12.06 12.38 -10.41
C ALA A 109 -10.54 12.65 -10.57
N VAL A 110 -9.67 11.76 -10.09
CA VAL A 110 -8.22 11.83 -10.37
C VAL A 110 -7.95 11.69 -11.86
N GLY A 111 -8.59 10.71 -12.53
CA GLY A 111 -8.41 10.48 -13.97
C GLY A 111 -8.83 11.68 -14.83
N ASP A 112 -9.98 12.28 -14.54
CA ASP A 112 -10.46 13.47 -15.24
C ASP A 112 -9.45 14.62 -15.12
N ARG A 113 -8.92 14.86 -13.92
CA ARG A 113 -7.88 15.88 -13.69
C ARG A 113 -6.56 15.55 -14.38
N VAL A 114 -6.09 14.31 -14.33
CA VAL A 114 -4.87 13.89 -15.05
C VAL A 114 -4.99 14.16 -16.54
N TRP A 115 -6.14 13.80 -17.14
CA TRP A 115 -6.37 14.10 -18.54
C TRP A 115 -6.42 15.60 -18.80
N THR A 116 -7.28 16.35 -18.10
CA THR A 116 -7.47 17.78 -18.35
C THR A 116 -6.22 18.61 -18.09
N GLU A 117 -5.48 18.34 -17.01
CA GLU A 117 -4.34 19.16 -16.58
C GLU A 117 -3.02 18.70 -17.19
N LEU A 118 -2.81 17.39 -17.38
CA LEU A 118 -1.51 16.83 -17.79
C LEU A 118 -1.51 16.29 -19.22
N GLN A 119 -2.68 16.14 -19.85
CA GLN A 119 -2.85 15.53 -21.18
C GLN A 119 -2.21 14.13 -21.27
N ILE A 120 -2.22 13.39 -20.15
CA ILE A 120 -1.78 11.99 -20.09
C ILE A 120 -3.02 11.11 -20.23
N PRO A 121 -3.07 10.18 -21.20
CA PRO A 121 -4.20 9.28 -21.36
C PRO A 121 -4.40 8.39 -20.13
N VAL A 122 -5.68 8.10 -19.83
CA VAL A 122 -6.09 7.37 -18.63
C VAL A 122 -6.83 6.10 -19.01
N TYR A 123 -6.46 5.00 -18.36
CA TYR A 123 -7.26 3.78 -18.31
C TYR A 123 -7.89 3.65 -16.93
N PHE A 124 -9.20 3.43 -16.88
CA PHE A 124 -9.85 3.00 -15.65
C PHE A 124 -9.80 1.48 -15.51
N TYR A 125 -9.45 0.98 -14.33
CA TYR A 125 -9.41 -0.45 -14.05
C TYR A 125 -9.99 -0.79 -12.68
N GLY A 126 -10.25 -2.09 -12.44
CA GLY A 126 -10.75 -2.57 -11.15
C GLY A 126 -12.26 -2.47 -11.02
N HIS A 127 -12.74 -2.08 -9.83
CA HIS A 127 -14.17 -2.07 -9.47
C HIS A 127 -14.99 -1.18 -10.41
N GLY A 128 -15.89 -1.81 -11.16
CA GLY A 128 -16.77 -1.13 -12.12
C GLY A 128 -16.10 -0.71 -13.45
N ALA A 129 -14.90 -1.20 -13.76
CA ALA A 129 -14.25 -1.01 -15.05
C ALA A 129 -14.44 -2.23 -15.98
N GLU A 130 -14.43 -2.00 -17.30
CA GLU A 130 -14.56 -3.05 -18.32
C GLU A 130 -13.28 -3.89 -18.41
N TRP A 131 -12.12 -3.23 -18.40
CA TRP A 131 -10.84 -3.86 -18.69
C TRP A 131 -10.04 -4.19 -17.44
N THR A 132 -9.41 -5.36 -17.44
CA THR A 132 -8.44 -5.69 -16.40
C THR A 132 -7.10 -5.03 -16.69
N LEU A 133 -6.28 -4.83 -15.65
CA LEU A 133 -4.90 -4.35 -15.82
C LEU A 133 -4.07 -5.27 -16.75
N ALA A 134 -4.37 -6.57 -16.77
CA ALA A 134 -3.75 -7.50 -17.69
C ALA A 134 -4.19 -7.26 -19.14
N ASP A 135 -5.45 -6.94 -19.40
CA ASP A 135 -5.94 -6.62 -20.75
C ASP A 135 -5.34 -5.32 -21.26
N ILE A 136 -5.26 -4.29 -20.40
CA ILE A 136 -4.59 -3.01 -20.72
C ILE A 136 -3.13 -3.23 -21.09
N ARG A 137 -2.37 -3.93 -20.23
CA ARG A 137 -0.94 -4.24 -20.48
C ARG A 137 -0.69 -5.12 -21.71
N ASN A 138 -1.70 -5.85 -22.17
CA ASN A 138 -1.63 -6.66 -23.39
C ASN A 138 -2.13 -5.91 -24.64
N GLY A 139 -2.45 -4.61 -24.53
CA GLY A 139 -2.90 -3.79 -25.66
C GLY A 139 -4.31 -4.14 -26.18
N ARG A 140 -5.15 -4.73 -25.34
CA ARG A 140 -6.54 -5.11 -25.70
C ARG A 140 -7.57 -4.02 -25.41
N ALA A 141 -7.20 -3.05 -24.59
CA ALA A 141 -8.03 -1.92 -24.21
C ALA A 141 -7.59 -0.64 -24.94
N GLN A 142 -8.50 0.33 -25.03
CA GLN A 142 -8.19 1.72 -25.43
C GLN A 142 -8.31 2.63 -24.20
N PRO A 143 -7.58 3.76 -24.14
CA PRO A 143 -7.72 4.70 -23.03
C PRO A 143 -9.16 5.19 -22.92
N ASP A 144 -9.71 5.21 -21.70
CA ASP A 144 -11.01 5.79 -21.41
C ASP A 144 -11.01 7.31 -21.61
N LEU A 145 -9.87 7.96 -21.35
CA LEU A 145 -9.64 9.39 -21.58
C LEU A 145 -8.36 9.60 -22.38
N GLY A 146 -8.40 10.53 -23.35
CA GLY A 146 -7.21 11.02 -24.05
C GLY A 146 -6.58 10.11 -25.11
N GLY A 147 -7.23 9.02 -25.51
CA GLY A 147 -6.74 8.11 -26.54
C GLY A 147 -7.08 8.52 -27.99
N PRO A 148 -6.67 7.71 -28.99
CA PRO A 148 -6.01 6.41 -28.85
C PRO A 148 -4.48 6.47 -28.68
N GLU A 149 -3.83 7.59 -28.99
CA GLU A 149 -2.38 7.74 -28.82
C GLU A 149 -1.98 7.82 -27.34
N LEU A 150 -0.78 7.33 -27.01
CA LEU A 150 -0.18 7.48 -25.68
C LEU A 150 0.69 8.75 -25.62
N HIS A 151 0.90 9.29 -24.42
CA HIS A 151 1.82 10.39 -24.25
C HIS A 151 3.27 9.97 -24.62
N PRO A 152 4.02 10.75 -25.42
CA PRO A 152 5.31 10.31 -25.99
C PRO A 152 6.39 9.87 -24.99
N SER A 153 6.53 10.56 -23.85
CA SER A 153 7.48 10.22 -22.79
C SER A 153 6.82 9.54 -21.57
N ALA A 154 5.65 10.00 -21.15
CA ALA A 154 4.96 9.50 -19.95
C ALA A 154 4.07 8.27 -20.16
N GLY A 155 3.73 7.90 -21.41
CA GLY A 155 2.83 6.77 -21.69
C GLY A 155 1.37 7.06 -21.32
N ALA A 156 0.76 6.20 -20.51
CA ALA A 156 -0.58 6.39 -19.95
C ALA A 156 -0.65 5.88 -18.52
N VAL A 157 -1.62 6.34 -17.74
CA VAL A 157 -1.81 5.94 -16.34
C VAL A 157 -3.02 5.02 -16.19
N CYS A 158 -2.88 3.94 -15.42
CA CYS A 158 -3.99 3.07 -15.04
C CYS A 158 -4.50 3.47 -13.65
N ILE A 159 -5.68 4.09 -13.55
CA ILE A 159 -6.25 4.56 -12.28
C ILE A 159 -7.48 3.70 -11.95
N GLY A 160 -7.63 3.26 -10.71
CA GLY A 160 -8.70 2.31 -10.43
C GLY A 160 -9.01 2.08 -8.98
N ALA A 161 -10.25 1.68 -8.69
CA ALA A 161 -10.65 1.26 -7.35
C ALA A 161 -10.49 -0.24 -7.18
N ARG A 162 -9.92 -0.69 -6.05
CA ARG A 162 -9.79 -2.12 -5.77
C ARG A 162 -9.82 -2.42 -4.27
N SER A 163 -10.14 -3.67 -3.94
CA SER A 163 -9.90 -4.21 -2.61
C SER A 163 -8.39 -4.22 -2.27
N PRO A 164 -8.04 -4.29 -0.97
CA PRO A 164 -6.67 -4.50 -0.54
C PRO A 164 -6.01 -5.70 -1.23
N LEU A 165 -4.70 -5.58 -1.43
CA LEU A 165 -3.88 -6.59 -2.10
C LEU A 165 -2.52 -6.63 -1.41
N VAL A 166 -1.95 -7.84 -1.29
CA VAL A 166 -0.57 -8.04 -0.83
C VAL A 166 0.27 -8.51 -2.00
N ALA A 167 1.33 -7.77 -2.32
CA ALA A 167 2.36 -8.22 -3.26
C ALA A 167 3.36 -9.09 -2.49
N PHE A 168 3.47 -10.36 -2.89
CA PHE A 168 4.25 -11.37 -2.19
C PHE A 168 5.18 -12.09 -3.18
N ASN A 169 6.49 -11.92 -2.98
CA ASN A 169 7.50 -12.52 -3.83
C ASN A 169 8.14 -13.72 -3.12
N VAL A 170 8.45 -14.76 -3.90
CA VAL A 170 9.14 -15.97 -3.43
C VAL A 170 10.33 -16.25 -4.35
N LEU A 171 11.53 -16.37 -3.78
CA LEU A 171 12.71 -16.82 -4.52
C LEU A 171 12.73 -18.34 -4.55
N LEU A 172 12.81 -18.91 -5.75
CA LEU A 172 12.79 -20.35 -6.00
C LEU A 172 14.21 -20.92 -6.03
N ALA A 173 14.36 -22.17 -5.59
CA ALA A 173 15.61 -22.91 -5.67
C ALA A 173 15.45 -24.18 -6.52
N GLY A 174 16.48 -24.54 -7.28
CA GLY A 174 16.53 -25.83 -7.99
C GLY A 174 15.50 -26.02 -9.09
N VAL A 175 15.01 -24.92 -9.69
CA VAL A 175 14.06 -24.96 -10.81
C VAL A 175 14.63 -24.22 -12.02
N THR A 176 14.15 -24.58 -13.20
CA THR A 176 14.45 -23.91 -14.47
C THR A 176 13.43 -22.81 -14.78
N VAL A 177 13.76 -21.91 -15.71
CA VAL A 177 12.83 -20.85 -16.16
C VAL A 177 11.49 -21.43 -16.67
N PRO A 178 11.44 -22.51 -17.49
CA PRO A 178 10.18 -23.12 -17.89
C PRO A 178 9.35 -23.66 -16.71
N GLU A 179 10.00 -24.27 -15.72
CA GLU A 179 9.34 -24.79 -14.52
C GLU A 179 8.77 -23.66 -13.66
N ALA A 180 9.53 -22.59 -13.43
CA ALA A 180 9.07 -21.42 -12.69
C ALA A 180 7.86 -20.77 -13.38
N ARG A 181 7.90 -20.61 -14.71
CA ARG A 181 6.76 -20.11 -15.51
C ARG A 181 5.57 -21.06 -15.47
N GLY A 182 5.80 -22.38 -15.47
CA GLY A 182 4.77 -23.41 -15.31
C GLY A 182 4.09 -23.32 -13.95
N LEU A 183 4.89 -23.21 -12.88
CA LEU A 183 4.43 -23.04 -11.52
C LEU A 183 3.57 -21.77 -11.40
N ALA A 184 4.07 -20.61 -11.85
CA ALA A 184 3.33 -19.36 -11.82
C ALA A 184 1.95 -19.49 -12.51
N ARG A 185 1.89 -20.10 -13.70
CA ARG A 185 0.60 -20.34 -14.38
C ARG A 185 -0.34 -21.22 -13.57
N SER A 186 0.17 -22.28 -12.94
CA SER A 186 -0.64 -23.23 -12.14
C SER A 186 -1.17 -22.66 -10.82
N LEU A 187 -0.65 -21.51 -10.38
CA LEU A 187 -1.10 -20.85 -9.16
C LEU A 187 -2.22 -19.84 -9.41
N ARG A 188 -2.38 -19.35 -10.64
CA ARG A 188 -3.34 -18.29 -10.97
C ARG A 188 -4.78 -18.76 -10.80
N GLU A 189 -5.63 -17.98 -10.14
CA GLU A 189 -7.08 -18.23 -10.05
C GLU A 189 -7.70 -18.41 -11.44
N ALA A 190 -7.31 -17.56 -12.41
CA ALA A 190 -7.77 -17.60 -13.79
C ALA A 190 -7.37 -18.89 -14.57
N ARG A 191 -6.62 -19.80 -13.94
CA ARG A 191 -6.21 -21.10 -14.46
C ARG A 191 -6.56 -22.23 -13.48
N SER A 192 -7.64 -22.04 -12.71
CA SER A 192 -8.11 -22.99 -11.69
C SER A 192 -7.06 -23.30 -10.61
N GLY A 193 -6.16 -22.34 -10.37
CA GLY A 193 -5.14 -22.39 -9.33
C GLY A 193 -5.69 -21.98 -7.96
N ILE A 194 -4.89 -21.24 -7.21
CA ILE A 194 -5.26 -20.77 -5.87
C ILE A 194 -6.19 -19.56 -6.01
N ARG A 195 -7.29 -19.57 -5.26
CA ARG A 195 -8.23 -18.45 -5.18
C ARG A 195 -7.51 -17.21 -4.63
N GLY A 196 -7.75 -16.05 -5.24
CA GLY A 196 -7.13 -14.79 -4.84
C GLY A 196 -5.70 -14.59 -5.33
N VAL A 197 -5.16 -15.45 -6.21
CA VAL A 197 -3.75 -15.38 -6.63
C VAL A 197 -3.60 -15.03 -8.11
N GLN A 198 -2.81 -13.99 -8.37
CA GLN A 198 -2.13 -13.76 -9.64
C GLN A 198 -0.63 -14.00 -9.45
N ALA A 199 0.05 -14.53 -10.47
CA ALA A 199 1.46 -14.90 -10.33
C ALA A 199 2.23 -14.73 -11.64
N LEU A 200 3.44 -14.20 -11.58
CA LEU A 200 4.41 -14.11 -12.68
C LEU A 200 5.74 -14.73 -12.23
N ALA A 201 6.54 -15.16 -13.21
CA ALA A 201 7.88 -15.66 -12.95
C ALA A 201 8.88 -14.73 -13.65
N PHE A 202 9.85 -14.24 -12.90
CA PHE A 202 10.92 -13.38 -13.35
C PHE A 202 12.28 -14.06 -13.13
N GLU A 203 13.22 -13.74 -14.00
CA GLU A 203 14.63 -14.07 -13.82
C GLU A 203 15.33 -12.77 -13.45
N LEU A 204 15.80 -12.69 -12.20
CA LEU A 204 16.51 -11.55 -11.64
C LEU A 204 18.01 -11.66 -11.94
N PRO A 205 18.80 -10.58 -11.75
CA PRO A 205 20.25 -10.63 -11.87
C PRO A 205 20.87 -11.79 -11.07
N GLY A 206 21.87 -12.44 -11.65
CA GLY A 206 22.51 -13.62 -11.06
C GLY A 206 21.75 -14.95 -11.26
N GLY A 207 20.75 -14.98 -12.14
CA GLY A 207 20.01 -16.21 -12.49
C GLY A 207 19.04 -16.67 -11.40
N ILE A 208 18.64 -15.74 -10.51
CA ILE A 208 17.69 -16.02 -9.43
C ILE A 208 16.29 -16.01 -10.01
N LEU A 209 15.52 -17.08 -9.78
CA LEU A 209 14.14 -17.16 -10.23
C LEU A 209 13.19 -16.69 -9.12
N GLN A 210 12.41 -15.66 -9.43
CA GLN A 210 11.41 -15.12 -8.53
C GLN A 210 10.01 -15.45 -9.04
N LEU A 211 9.18 -15.96 -8.14
CA LEU A 211 7.74 -16.04 -8.29
C LEU A 211 7.13 -14.79 -7.63
N SER A 212 6.71 -13.83 -8.45
CA SER A 212 6.06 -12.61 -7.97
C SER A 212 4.54 -12.78 -8.01
N MET A 213 3.87 -12.53 -6.88
CA MET A 213 2.44 -12.80 -6.73
C MET A 213 1.69 -11.59 -6.20
N ASN A 214 0.47 -11.42 -6.69
CA ASN A 214 -0.52 -10.50 -6.13
C ASN A 214 -1.62 -11.34 -5.46
N LEU A 215 -1.81 -11.13 -4.16
CA LEU A 215 -2.84 -11.76 -3.35
C LEU A 215 -3.97 -10.75 -3.14
N PHE A 216 -5.11 -10.93 -3.82
CA PHE A 216 -6.23 -9.97 -3.83
C PHE A 216 -7.48 -10.46 -3.07
N ARG A 217 -7.37 -11.60 -2.39
CA ARG A 217 -8.35 -12.11 -1.40
C ARG A 217 -7.59 -12.55 -0.14
N VAL A 218 -6.94 -11.60 0.49
CA VAL A 218 -5.92 -11.88 1.52
C VAL A 218 -6.52 -12.55 2.76
N ASP A 219 -7.80 -12.27 3.04
CA ASP A 219 -8.56 -12.91 4.14
C ASP A 219 -8.79 -14.40 3.90
N GLU A 220 -8.80 -14.84 2.64
CA GLU A 220 -8.95 -16.25 2.26
C GLU A 220 -7.60 -16.93 2.00
N THR A 221 -6.70 -16.21 1.32
CA THR A 221 -5.40 -16.72 0.88
C THR A 221 -4.29 -15.74 1.30
N PRO A 222 -3.89 -15.74 2.58
CA PRO A 222 -2.76 -14.95 3.06
C PRO A 222 -1.42 -15.54 2.59
N PRO A 223 -0.30 -14.80 2.69
CA PRO A 223 1.04 -15.29 2.35
C PRO A 223 1.37 -16.67 2.92
N ALA A 224 0.99 -16.94 4.17
CA ALA A 224 1.21 -18.24 4.81
C ALA A 224 0.51 -19.41 4.06
N ALA A 225 -0.72 -19.21 3.58
CA ALA A 225 -1.46 -20.23 2.84
C ALA A 225 -0.83 -20.55 1.47
N VAL A 226 -0.24 -19.54 0.83
CA VAL A 226 0.53 -19.71 -0.42
C VAL A 226 1.80 -20.52 -0.15
N LEU A 227 2.57 -20.16 0.88
CA LEU A 227 3.78 -20.90 1.27
C LEU A 227 3.47 -22.37 1.59
N ASP A 228 2.38 -22.64 2.32
CA ASP A 228 1.97 -24.02 2.62
C ASP A 228 1.57 -24.78 1.35
N THR A 229 0.97 -24.10 0.37
CA THR A 229 0.66 -24.71 -0.92
C THR A 229 1.92 -25.03 -1.72
N LEU A 230 2.91 -24.13 -1.73
CA LEU A 230 4.21 -24.37 -2.37
C LEU A 230 4.93 -25.55 -1.72
N ARG A 231 4.94 -25.62 -0.37
CA ARG A 231 5.51 -26.73 0.40
C ARG A 231 4.83 -28.05 0.06
N ARG A 232 3.49 -28.11 0.03
CA ARG A 232 2.73 -29.31 -0.36
C ARG A 232 3.01 -29.76 -1.79
N ARG A 233 3.34 -28.81 -2.68
CA ARG A 233 3.74 -29.09 -4.07
C ARG A 233 5.21 -29.45 -4.23
N GLY A 234 5.98 -29.55 -3.15
CA GLY A 234 7.41 -29.88 -3.18
C GLY A 234 8.29 -28.77 -3.75
N VAL A 235 7.82 -27.52 -3.78
CA VAL A 235 8.60 -26.39 -4.29
C VAL A 235 9.62 -25.96 -3.25
N ALA A 236 10.90 -25.97 -3.62
CA ALA A 236 11.97 -25.46 -2.78
C ALA A 236 11.98 -23.92 -2.79
N VAL A 237 11.71 -23.33 -1.63
CA VAL A 237 11.70 -21.89 -1.40
C VAL A 237 13.01 -21.47 -0.75
N ARG A 238 13.72 -20.52 -1.35
CA ARG A 238 14.96 -19.95 -0.81
C ARG A 238 14.68 -18.84 0.21
N SER A 239 13.81 -17.92 -0.15
CA SER A 239 13.37 -16.80 0.69
C SER A 239 12.07 -16.22 0.12
N TYR A 240 11.45 -15.31 0.85
CA TYR A 240 10.24 -14.61 0.46
C TYR A 240 10.16 -13.24 1.12
N GLU A 241 9.35 -12.37 0.54
CA GLU A 241 9.20 -10.99 0.98
C GLU A 241 7.82 -10.46 0.61
N VAL A 242 7.34 -9.49 1.39
CA VAL A 242 6.26 -8.59 0.97
C VAL A 242 6.86 -7.35 0.30
N VAL A 243 6.28 -6.95 -0.82
CA VAL A 243 6.54 -5.66 -1.50
C VAL A 243 5.45 -4.67 -1.09
N GLY A 244 5.86 -3.48 -0.64
CA GLY A 244 4.98 -2.50 0.00
C GLY A 244 4.49 -2.98 1.37
N LEU A 245 3.24 -2.66 1.69
CA LEU A 245 2.66 -2.91 3.01
C LEU A 245 1.73 -4.13 3.03
N CYS A 246 1.62 -4.75 4.21
CA CYS A 246 0.74 -5.89 4.46
C CYS A 246 -0.25 -5.55 5.60
N PRO A 247 -1.56 -5.81 5.45
CA PRO A 247 -2.49 -5.75 6.57
C PRO A 247 -2.05 -6.70 7.68
N ALA A 248 -2.08 -6.25 8.93
CA ALA A 248 -1.63 -7.02 10.09
C ALA A 248 -2.35 -8.37 10.22
N ALA A 249 -3.62 -8.43 9.84
CA ALA A 249 -4.42 -9.66 9.87
C ALA A 249 -3.88 -10.76 8.93
N ALA A 250 -3.21 -10.36 7.85
CA ALA A 250 -2.64 -11.26 6.86
C ALA A 250 -1.14 -11.53 7.06
N ALA A 251 -0.50 -10.78 7.95
CA ALA A 251 0.94 -10.72 8.05
C ALA A 251 1.56 -12.03 8.58
N ASN A 252 2.70 -12.38 7.98
CA ASN A 252 3.67 -13.32 8.51
C ASN A 252 5.03 -12.61 8.59
N GLU A 253 6.10 -13.35 8.91
CA GLU A 253 7.46 -12.80 9.01
C GLU A 253 7.97 -12.11 7.72
N ALA A 254 7.35 -12.35 6.56
CA ALA A 254 7.69 -11.66 5.31
C ALA A 254 7.30 -10.17 5.32
N ALA A 255 6.42 -9.78 6.25
CA ALA A 255 5.89 -8.44 6.42
C ALA A 255 6.47 -7.74 7.67
N ASP A 256 7.58 -8.24 8.22
CA ASP A 256 8.19 -7.64 9.41
C ASP A 256 8.61 -6.19 9.13
N GLY A 257 8.18 -5.25 9.98
CA GLY A 257 8.36 -3.81 9.76
C GLY A 257 7.56 -3.22 8.58
N LYS A 258 6.65 -4.00 7.98
CA LYS A 258 5.81 -3.62 6.81
C LYS A 258 4.31 -3.73 7.10
N LEU A 259 3.90 -3.64 8.37
CA LEU A 259 2.49 -3.65 8.75
C LEU A 259 1.80 -2.34 8.36
N LEU A 260 0.73 -2.42 7.54
CA LEU A 260 -0.03 -1.27 7.06
C LEU A 260 -0.52 -0.41 8.23
N GLU A 261 -1.14 -1.01 9.23
CA GLU A 261 -1.68 -0.33 10.39
C GLU A 261 -0.59 0.32 11.25
N GLY A 262 0.59 -0.31 11.34
CA GLY A 262 1.76 0.29 11.99
C GLY A 262 2.22 1.56 11.26
N ARG A 263 2.25 1.53 9.92
CA ARG A 263 2.57 2.70 9.10
C ARG A 263 1.53 3.81 9.18
N ILE A 264 0.24 3.48 9.25
CA ILE A 264 -0.84 4.44 9.48
C ILE A 264 -0.68 5.10 10.86
N GLY A 265 -0.49 4.31 11.92
CA GLY A 265 -0.24 4.84 13.27
C GLY A 265 1.00 5.74 13.32
N ALA A 266 2.07 5.35 12.65
CA ALA A 266 3.28 6.16 12.52
C ALA A 266 3.03 7.48 11.79
N ALA A 267 2.21 7.48 10.74
CA ALA A 267 1.86 8.70 10.02
C ALA A 267 1.03 9.66 10.89
N VAL A 268 0.09 9.14 11.69
CA VAL A 268 -0.67 9.93 12.66
C VAL A 268 0.27 10.57 13.69
N ALA A 269 1.21 9.79 14.23
CA ALA A 269 2.18 10.27 15.21
C ALA A 269 3.10 11.36 14.60
N ARG A 270 3.63 11.16 13.38
CA ARG A 270 4.43 12.17 12.65
C ARG A 270 3.66 13.47 12.43
N GLU A 271 2.42 13.39 11.95
CA GLU A 271 1.62 14.59 11.72
C GLU A 271 1.30 15.30 13.04
N GLY A 272 1.04 14.54 14.11
CA GLY A 272 0.91 15.08 15.46
C GLY A 272 2.16 15.83 15.91
N ALA A 273 3.34 15.26 15.72
CA ALA A 273 4.62 15.89 16.04
C ALA A 273 4.82 17.19 15.25
N ARG A 274 4.58 17.16 13.93
CA ARG A 274 4.64 18.33 13.04
C ARG A 274 3.76 19.47 13.56
N ARG A 275 2.51 19.19 13.87
CA ARG A 275 1.55 20.19 14.40
C ARG A 275 1.94 20.70 15.79
N CYS A 276 2.52 19.85 16.63
CA CYS A 276 3.07 20.29 17.91
C CYS A 276 4.24 21.27 17.71
N HIS A 277 5.17 20.99 16.80
CA HIS A 277 6.23 21.93 16.44
C HIS A 277 5.68 23.27 15.92
N GLU A 278 4.64 23.24 15.08
CA GLU A 278 4.00 24.46 14.56
C GLU A 278 3.34 25.32 15.65
N ARG A 279 2.78 24.69 16.69
CA ARG A 279 2.22 25.42 17.85
C ARG A 279 3.31 26.10 18.68
N GLY A 280 4.50 25.52 18.74
CA GLY A 280 5.63 26.05 19.50
C GLY A 280 5.46 25.95 21.02
N GLY A 281 6.50 26.36 21.76
CA GLY A 281 6.57 26.24 23.22
C GLY A 281 7.20 24.93 23.70
N ASP A 282 7.77 24.96 24.90
CA ASP A 282 8.61 23.87 25.42
C ASP A 282 7.84 22.55 25.60
N GLU A 283 6.58 22.62 26.05
CA GLU A 283 5.74 21.43 26.25
C GLU A 283 5.34 20.76 24.93
N HIS A 284 4.99 21.56 23.91
CA HIS A 284 4.67 21.05 22.58
C HIS A 284 5.91 20.48 21.88
N ALA A 285 7.09 21.11 22.03
CA ALA A 285 8.34 20.58 21.52
C ALA A 285 8.67 19.21 22.16
N ALA A 286 8.57 19.09 23.50
CA ALA A 286 8.81 17.83 24.20
C ALA A 286 7.78 16.74 23.86
N LEU A 287 6.53 17.12 23.53
CA LEU A 287 5.55 16.17 23.01
C LEU A 287 5.87 15.75 21.57
N ALA A 288 6.30 16.67 20.72
CA ALA A 288 6.67 16.39 19.34
C ALA A 288 7.81 15.36 19.27
N ASP A 289 8.87 15.54 20.05
CA ASP A 289 9.99 14.58 20.12
C ASP A 289 9.52 13.17 20.51
N ARG A 290 8.57 13.07 21.44
CA ARG A 290 7.98 11.78 21.85
C ARG A 290 7.12 11.18 20.75
N LEU A 291 6.37 11.99 20.01
CA LEU A 291 5.54 11.54 18.90
C LEU A 291 6.41 11.10 17.70
N ASP A 292 7.55 11.73 17.45
CA ASP A 292 8.51 11.29 16.43
C ASP A 292 9.19 9.96 16.79
N ALA A 293 9.55 9.78 18.07
CA ALA A 293 10.03 8.50 18.56
C ALA A 293 8.95 7.40 18.45
N GLU A 294 7.71 7.74 18.79
CA GLU A 294 6.56 6.85 18.67
C GLU A 294 6.31 6.46 17.20
N ALA A 295 6.38 7.41 16.28
CA ALA A 295 6.25 7.17 14.87
C ALA A 295 7.33 6.23 14.33
N SER A 296 8.58 6.46 14.72
CA SER A 296 9.72 5.63 14.33
C SER A 296 9.59 4.19 14.84
N SER A 297 9.00 4.02 16.04
CA SER A 297 8.77 2.71 16.60
C SER A 297 7.55 1.99 15.99
N LEU A 298 6.46 2.71 15.69
CA LEU A 298 5.29 2.14 15.03
C LEU A 298 5.58 1.77 13.56
N SER A 299 6.44 2.50 12.87
CA SER A 299 6.82 2.16 11.49
C SER A 299 7.66 0.88 11.41
N ALA A 300 8.40 0.56 12.47
CA ALA A 300 9.20 -0.65 12.61
C ALA A 300 8.46 -1.78 13.34
N LEU A 301 7.13 -1.70 13.46
CA LEU A 301 6.34 -2.68 14.20
C LEU A 301 6.51 -4.09 13.60
N GLY A 302 6.91 -5.03 14.46
CA GLY A 302 7.10 -6.43 14.10
C GLY A 302 5.80 -7.20 13.95
N THR A 303 5.90 -8.40 13.38
CA THR A 303 4.76 -9.31 13.13
C THR A 303 4.40 -10.21 14.33
N GLY A 304 5.16 -10.11 15.42
CA GLY A 304 4.93 -10.83 16.66
C GLY A 304 3.59 -10.47 17.29
N GLN A 305 2.89 -11.45 17.89
CA GLN A 305 1.56 -11.20 18.47
C GLN A 305 1.59 -10.22 19.66
N SER A 306 2.67 -10.23 20.44
CA SER A 306 2.90 -9.24 21.49
C SER A 306 3.10 -7.83 20.93
N ASP A 307 3.82 -7.72 19.81
CA ASP A 307 4.06 -6.44 19.11
C ASP A 307 2.75 -5.91 18.52
N ILE A 308 1.97 -6.75 17.83
CA ILE A 308 0.67 -6.38 17.27
C ILE A 308 -0.28 -5.87 18.36
N LEU A 309 -0.38 -6.57 19.50
CA LEU A 309 -1.22 -6.11 20.61
C LEU A 309 -0.73 -4.78 21.19
N ALA A 310 0.58 -4.62 21.41
CA ALA A 310 1.16 -3.37 21.91
C ALA A 310 0.95 -2.22 20.91
N GLY A 311 1.12 -2.48 19.61
CA GLY A 311 0.84 -1.52 18.55
C GLY A 311 -0.62 -1.07 18.55
N ALA A 312 -1.58 -2.00 18.73
CA ALA A 312 -2.99 -1.66 18.80
C ALA A 312 -3.31 -0.70 19.97
N GLU A 313 -2.74 -0.96 21.15
CA GLU A 313 -2.88 -0.11 22.33
C GLU A 313 -2.29 1.29 22.10
N ARG A 314 -1.09 1.34 21.50
CA ARG A 314 -0.37 2.57 21.19
C ARG A 314 -1.11 3.44 20.17
N CYS A 315 -1.58 2.83 19.07
CA CYS A 315 -2.42 3.53 18.09
C CYS A 315 -3.71 4.07 18.72
N ALA A 316 -4.36 3.29 19.60
CA ALA A 316 -5.58 3.74 20.32
C ALA A 316 -5.31 4.91 21.29
N ALA A 317 -4.06 5.11 21.70
CA ALA A 317 -3.62 6.18 22.59
C ALA A 317 -3.21 7.47 21.84
N LEU A 318 -3.05 7.45 20.50
CA LEU A 318 -2.68 8.65 19.73
C LEU A 318 -3.77 9.73 19.78
N ALA A 319 -5.00 9.41 19.36
CA ALA A 319 -6.11 10.37 19.34
C ALA A 319 -6.30 11.17 20.67
N PRO A 320 -6.37 10.56 21.87
CA PRO A 320 -6.56 11.31 23.11
C PRO A 320 -5.33 12.17 23.47
N VAL A 321 -4.12 11.73 23.15
CA VAL A 321 -2.89 12.51 23.34
C VAL A 321 -2.92 13.75 22.44
N LEU A 322 -3.21 13.58 21.15
CA LEU A 322 -3.32 14.67 20.20
C LEU A 322 -4.47 15.63 20.54
N LYS A 323 -5.58 15.12 21.07
CA LYS A 323 -6.71 15.92 21.55
C LYS A 323 -6.31 16.80 22.73
N ALA A 324 -5.60 16.23 23.71
CA ALA A 324 -5.11 16.98 24.87
C ALA A 324 -4.12 18.08 24.47
N ALA A 325 -3.29 17.83 23.45
CA ALA A 325 -2.36 18.81 22.89
C ALA A 325 -3.02 19.85 21.95
N GLY A 326 -4.30 19.68 21.62
CA GLY A 326 -5.04 20.56 20.70
C GLY A 326 -4.66 20.40 19.23
N VAL A 327 -4.03 19.30 18.82
CA VAL A 327 -3.56 19.09 17.43
C VAL A 327 -4.35 18.03 16.66
N LEU A 328 -5.35 17.40 17.29
CA LEU A 328 -6.23 16.42 16.67
C LEU A 328 -7.26 17.08 15.74
N ASP A 329 -7.44 16.48 14.56
CA ASP A 329 -8.61 16.69 13.70
C ASP A 329 -9.31 15.34 13.39
N GLY A 330 -10.38 15.39 12.61
CA GLY A 330 -11.17 14.19 12.28
C GLY A 330 -10.42 13.17 11.44
N GLU A 331 -9.52 13.60 10.55
CA GLU A 331 -8.72 12.69 9.74
C GLU A 331 -7.71 11.90 10.60
N LEU A 332 -6.97 12.58 11.47
CA LEU A 332 -6.04 11.94 12.39
C LEU A 332 -6.75 11.03 13.39
N GLU A 333 -7.95 11.42 13.84
CA GLU A 333 -8.79 10.56 14.69
C GLU A 333 -9.18 9.29 13.95
N SER A 334 -9.74 9.40 12.74
CA SER A 334 -10.12 8.24 11.93
C SER A 334 -8.94 7.34 11.57
N LEU A 335 -7.78 7.89 11.18
CA LEU A 335 -6.58 7.12 10.85
C LEU A 335 -6.06 6.34 12.08
N ALA A 336 -6.03 6.98 13.26
CA ALA A 336 -5.64 6.32 14.50
C ALA A 336 -6.57 5.14 14.84
N LEU A 337 -7.89 5.30 14.61
CA LEU A 337 -8.87 4.26 14.85
C LEU A 337 -8.77 3.12 13.84
N VAL A 338 -8.52 3.41 12.56
CA VAL A 338 -8.27 2.39 11.52
C VAL A 338 -7.05 1.55 11.91
N ALA A 339 -5.93 2.19 12.26
CA ALA A 339 -4.72 1.49 12.69
C ALA A 339 -4.97 0.63 13.94
N ALA A 340 -5.59 1.19 14.98
CA ALA A 340 -5.82 0.48 16.22
C ALA A 340 -6.79 -0.70 16.05
N ARG A 341 -7.88 -0.53 15.29
CA ARG A 341 -8.87 -1.58 15.01
C ARG A 341 -8.27 -2.70 14.17
N GLY A 342 -7.50 -2.38 13.12
CA GLY A 342 -6.86 -3.41 12.27
C GLY A 342 -5.84 -4.24 13.04
N LEU A 343 -4.97 -3.60 13.85
CA LEU A 343 -4.04 -4.33 14.73
C LEU A 343 -4.79 -5.18 15.76
N ARG A 344 -5.86 -4.64 16.37
CA ARG A 344 -6.68 -5.38 17.34
C ARG A 344 -7.35 -6.61 16.71
N GLN A 345 -7.82 -6.51 15.47
CA GLN A 345 -8.41 -7.63 14.74
C GLN A 345 -7.37 -8.70 14.39
N ALA A 346 -6.11 -8.32 14.20
CA ALA A 346 -5.02 -9.23 13.91
C ALA A 346 -4.51 -10.05 15.12
N VAL A 347 -4.92 -9.70 16.35
CA VAL A 347 -4.52 -10.44 17.56
C VAL A 347 -5.19 -11.81 17.60
N ARG A 348 -4.37 -12.87 17.61
CA ARG A 348 -4.81 -14.27 17.58
C ARG A 348 -5.36 -14.75 18.92
N ALA A 349 -6.20 -15.79 18.85
CA ALA A 349 -6.92 -16.37 20.00
C ALA A 349 -6.02 -16.65 21.22
N ASP A 350 -4.85 -17.25 21.02
CA ASP A 350 -3.92 -17.57 22.13
C ASP A 350 -3.46 -16.31 22.87
N THR A 351 -3.19 -15.23 22.13
CA THR A 351 -2.79 -13.93 22.71
C THR A 351 -3.98 -13.24 23.38
N LEU A 352 -5.19 -13.36 22.81
CA LEU A 352 -6.41 -12.86 23.45
C LEU A 352 -6.69 -13.55 24.79
N ALA A 353 -6.47 -14.86 24.86
CA ALA A 353 -6.63 -15.64 26.08
C ALA A 353 -5.54 -15.31 27.11
N ALA A 354 -4.29 -15.14 26.68
CA ALA A 354 -3.17 -14.81 27.57
C ALA A 354 -3.26 -13.40 28.17
N TYR A 355 -3.82 -12.43 27.43
CA TYR A 355 -3.81 -11.00 27.82
C TYR A 355 -5.22 -10.41 27.96
N THR A 356 -6.17 -11.17 28.51
CA THR A 356 -7.59 -10.77 28.59
C THR A 356 -7.83 -9.39 29.21
N VAL A 357 -7.08 -9.01 30.26
CA VAL A 357 -7.22 -7.70 30.92
C VAL A 357 -6.84 -6.55 29.98
N ARG A 358 -5.71 -6.69 29.27
CA ARG A 358 -5.24 -5.70 28.29
C ARG A 358 -6.21 -5.55 27.13
N VAL A 359 -6.63 -6.69 26.57
CA VAL A 359 -7.61 -6.75 25.48
C VAL A 359 -8.93 -6.10 25.88
N THR A 360 -9.44 -6.39 27.07
CA THR A 360 -10.68 -5.77 27.57
C THR A 360 -10.55 -4.26 27.72
N ALA A 361 -9.40 -3.77 28.18
CA ALA A 361 -9.13 -2.34 28.28
C ALA A 361 -9.08 -1.67 26.90
N LEU A 362 -8.41 -2.30 25.94
CA LEU A 362 -8.36 -1.86 24.55
C LEU A 362 -9.75 -1.84 23.89
N ASP A 363 -10.54 -2.90 24.06
CA ASP A 363 -11.89 -2.98 23.49
C ASP A 363 -12.80 -1.88 24.05
N ARG A 364 -12.74 -1.62 25.37
CA ARG A 364 -13.45 -0.48 25.99
C ARG A 364 -12.98 0.87 25.45
N ARG A 365 -11.69 1.00 25.11
CA ARG A 365 -11.14 2.23 24.55
C ARG A 365 -11.68 2.47 23.14
N LEU A 366 -11.71 1.42 22.31
CA LEU A 366 -12.17 1.47 20.92
C LEU A 366 -13.70 1.61 20.80
N SER A 367 -14.45 1.14 21.79
CA SER A 367 -15.92 1.29 21.84
C SER A 367 -16.39 2.68 22.31
N ARG A 368 -15.48 3.48 22.90
CA ARG A 368 -15.78 4.83 23.42
C ARG A 368 -15.45 5.94 22.42
N SER A 369 -14.89 5.59 21.27
CA SER A 369 -14.72 6.53 20.17
C SER A 369 -16.08 6.76 19.53
N PRO A 370 -16.51 8.02 19.36
CA PRO A 370 -17.85 8.38 18.92
C PRO A 370 -18.21 7.82 17.55
#